data_AF-A0A8T2ZBI8-F1
#
_entry.id   AF-A0A8T2ZBI8-F1
#
_cell.length_a   1.000
_cell.length_b   1.000
_cell.length_c   1.000
_cell.angle_alpha   90.00
_cell.angle_beta   90.00
_cell.angle_gamma   90.00
#
_symmetry.space_group_name_H-M   'P 1'
#
loop_
_entity.id
_entity.type
_entity.pdbx_description
1 polymer ?
#
loop_
_entity_poly.entity_id
_entity_poly.type
_entity_poly.pdbx_seq_one_letter_code
_entity_poly.pdbx_strand_id
1 'polypeptide(L)'
;MIGIRTGLPLPSGWEIFLQLLVYFMVEDYTNYWIHRFLHGKWGYEKIHKVHHEYTAPIGFAAPYAHWAEILILGIPSFLGPAMVPGHMITFWLWIALRQIEAIETHSGYACYAFLIC
;
A
#
# COMPACT_ATOMS: atom_id res chain seq x y z
N MET A 1 -17.62 -6.33 7.55
CA MET A 1 -16.60 -5.95 6.57
C MET A 1 -17.16 -6.24 5.19
N ILE A 2 -17.13 -5.26 4.29
CA ILE A 2 -17.80 -5.27 2.98
C ILE A 2 -17.42 -6.54 2.21
N GLY A 3 -18.32 -7.50 2.08
CA GLY A 3 -18.17 -8.70 1.24
C GLY A 3 -17.05 -9.69 1.58
N ILE A 4 -16.12 -9.39 2.50
CA ILE A 4 -15.01 -10.30 2.83
C ILE A 4 -15.56 -11.54 3.53
N ARG A 5 -15.34 -12.70 2.92
CA ARG A 5 -15.75 -14.01 3.44
C ARG A 5 -14.65 -14.61 4.32
N THR A 6 -15.05 -15.25 5.42
CA THR A 6 -14.14 -15.85 6.42
C THR A 6 -14.25 -17.37 6.53
N GLY A 7 -15.27 -17.96 5.90
CA GLY A 7 -15.56 -19.40 5.96
C GLY A 7 -15.10 -20.17 4.73
N LEU A 8 -15.22 -21.50 4.81
CA LEU A 8 -14.95 -22.41 3.72
C LEU A 8 -15.96 -22.24 2.56
N PRO A 9 -15.58 -22.61 1.32
CA PRO A 9 -14.29 -23.16 0.90
C PRO A 9 -13.18 -22.10 0.87
N LEU A 10 -11.91 -22.51 1.00
CA LEU A 10 -10.77 -21.59 0.83
C LEU A 10 -10.72 -21.03 -0.62
N PRO A 11 -10.14 -19.84 -0.85
CA PRO A 11 -9.98 -19.31 -2.19
C PRO A 11 -9.05 -20.19 -3.02
N SER A 12 -9.36 -20.38 -4.29
CA SER A 12 -8.46 -21.06 -5.20
C SER A 12 -7.21 -20.22 -5.45
N GLY A 13 -6.09 -20.84 -5.85
CA GLY A 13 -4.88 -20.09 -6.21
C GLY A 13 -5.13 -19.05 -7.31
N TRP A 14 -6.04 -19.34 -8.25
CA TRP A 14 -6.43 -18.42 -9.32
C TRP A 14 -7.25 -17.22 -8.82
N GLU A 15 -8.17 -17.46 -7.87
CA GLU A 15 -8.91 -16.39 -7.20
C GLU A 15 -7.96 -15.44 -6.46
N ILE A 16 -7.00 -15.99 -5.71
CA ILE A 16 -5.97 -15.19 -5.02
C ILE A 16 -5.17 -14.38 -6.03
N PHE A 17 -4.66 -15.02 -7.09
CA PHE A 17 -3.82 -14.36 -8.09
C PHE A 17 -4.54 -13.19 -8.78
N LEU A 18 -5.78 -13.39 -9.26
CA LEU A 18 -6.55 -12.35 -9.92
C LEU A 18 -6.93 -11.22 -8.97
N GLN A 19 -7.28 -11.52 -7.71
CA GLN A 19 -7.55 -10.51 -6.70
C GLN A 19 -6.31 -9.67 -6.41
N LEU A 20 -5.16 -10.31 -6.17
CA LEU A 20 -3.90 -9.58 -5.94
C LEU A 20 -3.52 -8.71 -7.14
N LEU A 21 -3.67 -9.21 -8.37
CA LEU A 21 -3.41 -8.42 -9.58
C LEU A 21 -4.25 -7.14 -9.60
N VAL A 22 -5.55 -7.23 -9.32
CA VAL A 22 -6.42 -6.06 -9.23
C VAL A 22 -5.99 -5.13 -8.09
N TYR A 23 -5.66 -5.70 -6.92
CA TYR A 23 -5.30 -4.91 -5.75
C TYR A 23 -4.01 -4.11 -5.99
N PHE A 24 -2.97 -4.72 -6.55
CA PHE A 24 -1.74 -4.03 -6.95
C PHE A 24 -2.02 -2.91 -7.95
N MET A 25 -2.74 -3.18 -9.05
CA MET A 25 -3.01 -2.15 -10.06
C MET A 25 -3.78 -0.94 -9.49
N VAL A 26 -4.79 -1.20 -8.64
CA VAL A 26 -5.59 -0.13 -8.03
C VAL A 26 -4.79 0.63 -6.99
N GLU A 27 -4.02 -0.07 -6.17
CA GLU A 27 -3.20 0.53 -5.12
C GLU A 27 -2.09 1.37 -5.71
N ASP A 28 -1.26 0.83 -6.61
CA ASP A 28 -0.16 1.55 -7.27
C ASP A 28 -0.68 2.82 -7.95
N TYR A 29 -1.73 2.69 -8.78
CA TYR A 29 -2.26 3.83 -9.51
C TYR A 29 -2.76 4.93 -8.56
N THR A 30 -3.51 4.56 -7.52
CA THR A 30 -4.09 5.55 -6.61
C THR A 30 -3.02 6.15 -5.68
N ASN A 31 -2.14 5.30 -5.16
CA ASN A 31 -1.04 5.70 -4.29
C ASN A 31 -0.14 6.70 -5.00
N TYR A 32 0.23 6.43 -6.27
CA TYR A 32 1.04 7.34 -7.08
C TYR A 32 0.48 8.77 -7.12
N TRP A 33 -0.81 8.92 -7.44
CA TRP A 33 -1.40 10.24 -7.58
C TRP A 33 -1.55 10.97 -6.24
N ILE A 34 -1.91 10.24 -5.18
CA ILE A 34 -2.03 10.83 -3.84
C ILE A 34 -0.66 11.21 -3.30
N HIS A 35 0.32 10.34 -3.42
CA HIS A 35 1.69 10.58 -2.98
C HIS A 35 2.33 11.75 -3.76
N ARG A 36 2.14 11.81 -5.07
CA ARG A 36 2.54 12.97 -5.90
C ARG A 36 1.88 14.26 -5.44
N PHE A 37 0.60 14.22 -5.05
CA PHE A 37 -0.09 15.37 -4.49
C PHE A 37 0.52 15.80 -3.14
N LEU A 38 0.85 14.83 -2.27
CA LEU A 38 1.53 15.10 -0.99
C LEU A 38 2.94 15.67 -1.16
N HIS A 39 3.60 15.42 -2.29
CA HIS A 39 4.85 16.09 -2.65
C HIS A 39 4.69 17.53 -3.17
N GLY A 40 3.46 17.99 -3.41
CA GLY A 40 3.19 19.40 -3.73
C GLY A 40 3.49 20.32 -2.54
N LYS A 41 3.75 21.61 -2.80
CA LYS A 41 4.21 22.59 -1.78
C LYS A 41 3.45 22.51 -0.45
N TRP A 42 2.12 22.57 -0.50
CA TRP A 42 1.28 22.53 0.72
C TRP A 42 1.31 21.15 1.39
N GLY A 43 1.13 20.07 0.62
CA GLY A 43 1.13 18.70 1.16
C GLY A 43 2.47 18.35 1.80
N TYR A 44 3.56 18.78 1.18
CA TYR A 44 4.90 18.51 1.66
C TYR A 44 5.13 19.25 2.98
N GLU A 45 4.96 20.57 2.99
CA GLU A 45 5.22 21.40 4.17
C GLU A 45 4.35 21.02 5.38
N LYS A 46 3.13 20.51 5.16
CA LYS A 46 2.16 20.24 6.24
C LYS A 46 2.05 18.78 6.66
N ILE A 47 2.35 17.84 5.77
CA ILE A 47 2.09 16.41 5.98
C ILE A 47 3.36 15.62 5.67
N HIS A 48 3.86 15.69 4.44
CA HIS A 48 4.85 14.75 3.93
C HIS A 48 6.29 15.03 4.37
N LYS A 49 6.58 16.21 4.89
CA LYS A 49 7.92 16.58 5.35
C LYS A 49 8.45 15.66 6.45
N VAL A 50 7.59 15.18 7.35
CA VAL A 50 8.00 14.29 8.45
C VAL A 50 8.50 12.95 7.90
N HIS A 51 7.86 12.44 6.85
CA HIS A 51 8.26 11.20 6.20
C HIS A 51 9.66 11.31 5.53
N HIS A 52 9.99 12.49 5.00
CA HIS A 52 11.31 12.78 4.41
C HIS A 52 12.35 13.34 5.40
N GLU A 53 12.12 13.22 6.71
CA GLU A 53 13.10 13.65 7.72
C GLU A 53 14.37 12.79 7.69
N TYR A 54 14.21 11.49 7.44
CA TYR A 54 15.32 10.55 7.27
C TYR A 54 15.72 10.45 5.81
N THR A 55 16.87 11.00 5.46
CA THR A 55 17.41 10.98 4.09
C THR A 55 18.18 9.70 3.75
N ALA A 56 18.61 8.96 4.76
CA ALA A 56 19.24 7.66 4.58
C ALA A 56 18.16 6.59 4.34
N PRO A 57 18.39 5.63 3.42
CA PRO A 57 17.44 4.55 3.18
C PRO A 57 17.41 3.60 4.38
N ILE A 58 16.35 3.69 5.18
CA ILE A 58 16.11 2.85 6.35
C ILE A 58 14.73 2.23 6.18
N GLY A 59 14.66 0.95 5.82
CA GLY A 59 13.38 0.26 5.61
C GLY A 59 12.44 0.32 6.82
N PHE A 60 12.98 0.28 8.04
CA PHE A 60 12.21 0.45 9.27
C PHE A 60 11.65 1.85 9.49
N ALA A 61 12.12 2.86 8.76
CA ALA A 61 11.57 4.20 8.76
C ALA A 61 10.38 4.34 7.79
N ALA A 62 10.05 3.32 6.98
CA ALA A 62 8.89 3.36 6.08
C ALA A 62 7.56 3.80 6.76
N PRO A 63 7.20 3.32 7.97
CA PRO A 63 5.98 3.77 8.64
C PRO A 63 6.18 5.08 9.44
N TYR A 64 7.38 5.67 9.48
CA TYR A 64 7.62 6.95 10.14
C TYR A 64 7.08 8.07 9.27
N ALA A 65 5.89 8.55 9.62
CA ALA A 65 5.20 9.59 8.87
C ALA A 65 4.25 10.39 9.78
N HIS A 66 3.77 11.51 9.27
CA HIS A 66 2.70 12.26 9.92
C HIS A 66 1.42 11.40 10.00
N TRP A 67 0.67 11.45 11.11
CA TRP A 67 -0.54 10.61 11.27
C TRP A 67 -1.55 10.77 10.13
N ALA A 68 -1.69 11.98 9.58
CA ALA A 68 -2.57 12.24 8.44
C ALA A 68 -2.09 11.53 7.16
N GLU A 69 -0.77 11.43 6.96
CA GLU A 69 -0.19 10.71 5.84
C GLU A 69 -0.50 9.22 5.92
N ILE A 70 -0.35 8.63 7.12
CA ILE A 70 -0.66 7.22 7.36
C ILE A 70 -2.12 6.93 6.98
N LEU A 71 -3.06 7.82 7.31
CA LEU A 71 -4.46 7.66 6.93
C LEU A 71 -4.69 7.88 5.44
N ILE A 72 -4.10 8.93 4.84
CA ILE A 72 -4.28 9.30 3.43
C ILE A 72 -3.71 8.22 2.49
N LEU A 73 -2.47 7.80 2.73
CA LEU A 73 -1.78 6.77 1.94
C LEU A 73 -2.23 5.35 2.33
N GLY A 74 -2.89 5.18 3.48
CA GLY A 74 -3.56 3.93 3.85
C GLY A 74 -4.81 3.64 3.00
N ILE A 75 -5.56 4.67 2.56
CA ILE A 75 -6.81 4.50 1.80
C ILE A 75 -6.64 3.65 0.52
N PRO A 76 -5.64 3.91 -0.35
CA PRO A 76 -5.37 3.09 -1.54
C PRO A 76 -5.35 1.58 -1.28
N SER A 77 -4.78 1.15 -0.15
CA SER A 77 -4.65 -0.28 0.21
C SER A 77 -5.99 -0.98 0.43
N PHE A 78 -7.08 -0.23 0.67
CA PHE A 78 -8.42 -0.76 0.87
C PHE A 78 -9.32 -0.67 -0.38
N LEU A 79 -8.95 0.10 -1.40
CA LEU A 79 -9.78 0.30 -2.59
C LEU A 79 -9.95 -0.99 -3.41
N GLY A 80 -8.86 -1.71 -3.68
CA GLY A 80 -8.90 -2.99 -4.38
C GLY A 80 -9.83 -4.01 -3.69
N PRO A 81 -9.62 -4.33 -2.40
CA PRO A 81 -10.50 -5.21 -1.64
C PRO A 81 -11.96 -4.72 -1.54
N ALA A 82 -12.21 -3.40 -1.57
CA ALA A 82 -13.57 -2.86 -1.60
C ALA A 82 -14.25 -3.06 -2.97
N MET A 83 -13.50 -2.97 -4.07
CA MET A 83 -14.00 -3.18 -5.43
C MET A 83 -14.23 -4.67 -5.74
N VAL A 84 -13.30 -5.52 -5.32
CA VAL A 84 -13.34 -6.98 -5.55
C VAL A 84 -13.16 -7.69 -4.21
N PRO A 85 -14.21 -7.77 -3.37
CA PRO A 85 -14.10 -8.42 -2.06
C PRO A 85 -13.81 -9.92 -2.21
N GLY A 86 -12.85 -10.40 -1.42
CA GLY A 86 -12.37 -11.78 -1.47
C GLY A 86 -12.44 -12.52 -0.14
N HIS A 87 -11.66 -13.60 -0.02
CA HIS A 87 -11.52 -14.31 1.23
C HIS A 87 -10.56 -13.58 2.19
N MET A 88 -10.79 -13.71 3.49
CA MET A 88 -9.97 -13.10 4.55
C MET A 88 -8.48 -13.47 4.43
N ILE A 89 -8.16 -14.69 3.98
CA ILE A 89 -6.76 -15.11 3.73
C ILE A 89 -6.13 -14.29 2.60
N THR A 90 -6.84 -14.06 1.49
CA THR A 90 -6.32 -13.20 0.41
C THR A 90 -6.11 -11.77 0.91
N PHE A 91 -7.01 -11.27 1.74
CA PHE A 91 -6.87 -9.95 2.35
C PHE A 91 -5.65 -9.84 3.27
N TRP A 92 -5.41 -10.81 4.15
CA TRP A 92 -4.20 -10.81 5.00
C TRP A 92 -2.92 -10.96 4.19
N LEU A 93 -2.92 -11.82 3.16
CA LEU A 93 -1.80 -11.96 2.24
C LEU A 93 -1.51 -10.62 1.53
N TRP A 94 -2.56 -9.94 1.06
CA TRP A 94 -2.45 -8.62 0.46
C TRP A 94 -1.82 -7.59 1.39
N ILE A 95 -2.31 -7.49 2.64
CA ILE A 95 -1.74 -6.55 3.62
C ILE A 95 -0.27 -6.88 3.91
N ALA A 96 0.10 -8.16 4.04
CA ALA A 96 1.49 -8.56 4.26
C ALA A 96 2.40 -8.15 3.08
N LEU A 97 1.97 -8.43 1.84
CA LEU A 97 2.72 -8.05 0.63
C LEU A 97 2.92 -6.53 0.55
N ARG A 98 1.89 -5.73 0.86
CA ARG A 98 1.99 -4.27 0.87
C ARG A 98 2.98 -3.73 1.90
N GLN A 99 3.02 -4.32 3.10
CA GLN A 99 3.99 -3.90 4.11
C GLN A 99 5.42 -4.27 3.73
N ILE A 100 5.61 -5.45 3.11
CA ILE A 100 6.93 -5.87 2.61
C ILE A 100 7.42 -4.89 1.54
N GLU A 101 6.58 -4.59 0.56
CA GLU A 101 6.95 -3.66 -0.52
C GLU A 101 7.24 -2.25 0.01
N ALA A 102 6.44 -1.75 0.96
CA ALA A 102 6.71 -0.46 1.59
C ALA A 102 8.09 -0.42 2.27
N ILE A 103 8.48 -1.49 2.98
CA ILE A 103 9.80 -1.60 3.60
C ILE A 103 10.90 -1.67 2.53
N GLU A 104 10.68 -2.44 1.47
CA GLU A 104 11.63 -2.61 0.38
C GLU A 104 11.92 -1.28 -0.33
N THR A 105 10.89 -0.48 -0.64
CA THR A 105 11.06 0.83 -1.29
C THR A 105 11.91 1.80 -0.45
N HIS A 106 11.86 1.69 0.88
CA HIS A 106 12.65 2.53 1.81
C HIS A 106 14.02 1.92 2.16
N SER A 107 14.29 0.68 1.76
CA SER A 107 15.51 -0.05 2.12
C SER A 107 16.74 0.36 1.33
N GLY A 108 16.58 1.09 0.21
CA GLY A 108 17.66 1.46 -0.69
C GLY A 108 18.14 0.33 -1.62
N TYR A 109 17.53 -0.87 -1.51
CA TYR A 109 17.75 -1.96 -2.45
C TYR A 109 16.75 -1.86 -3.60
N ALA A 110 17.26 -1.84 -4.84
CA ALA A 110 16.43 -1.91 -6.04
C ALA A 110 16.03 -3.37 -6.32
N CYS A 111 15.15 -3.96 -5.50
CA CYS A 111 14.73 -5.35 -5.70
C CYS A 111 13.48 -5.49 -6.58
N TYR A 112 12.54 -4.54 -6.57
CA TYR A 112 11.37 -4.59 -7.46
C TYR A 112 10.94 -3.17 -7.86
N ALA A 113 11.19 -2.80 -9.12
CA ALA A 113 10.67 -1.57 -9.70
C ALA A 113 9.28 -1.84 -10.27
N PHE A 114 8.26 -1.84 -9.41
CA PHE A 114 6.92 -1.42 -9.81
C PHE A 114 6.63 -0.15 -9.01
N LEU A 115 6.66 0.98 -9.75
CA LEU A 115 6.18 2.34 -9.43
C LEU A 115 5.69 2.51 -7.97
N ILE A 116 6.40 3.20 -7.07
CA ILE A 116 6.42 4.67 -6.91
C ILE A 116 7.59 5.09 -6.00
N CYS A 117 8.38 6.06 -6.49
CA CYS A 117 8.91 7.18 -5.70
C CYS A 117 8.16 8.44 -6.17
#